data_AF-A0AAX3HZT6-F1
#
_entry.id   AF-A0AAX3HZT6-F1
#
_cell.length_a   1.000
_cell.length_b   1.000
_cell.length_c   1.000
_cell.angle_alpha   90.00
_cell.angle_beta   90.00
_cell.angle_gamma   90.00
#
_symmetry.space_group_name_H-M   'P 1'
#
loop_
_entity.id
_entity.type
_entity.pdbx_description
1 polymer ?
#
loop_
_entity_poly.entity_id
_entity_poly.type
_entity_poly.pdbx_seq_one_letter_code
_entity_poly.pdbx_strand_id
1 'polypeptide(L)' 'MKIKAVWGFVGNATLLGAESTTVKAGQVFGEVDDEYAHTLIGKGLAEEVDDDGKTKSTAPKQSKSAAPKENK' A
#
# COMPACT_ATOMS: atom_id res chain seq x y z
N MET A 1 -9.51 -7.52 -1.53
CA MET A 1 -8.29 -7.95 -2.28
C MET A 1 -7.05 -8.17 -1.39
N LYS A 2 -6.01 -8.84 -1.90
CA LYS A 2 -4.75 -9.12 -1.18
C LYS A 2 -3.67 -8.10 -1.57
N ILE A 3 -3.11 -7.41 -0.58
CA ILE A 3 -2.08 -6.38 -0.78
C ILE A 3 -0.91 -6.56 0.18
N LYS A 4 0.26 -6.05 -0.21
CA LYS A 4 1.45 -5.93 0.64
C LYS A 4 1.79 -4.47 0.84
N ALA A 5 1.89 -4.04 2.09
CA ALA A 5 2.39 -2.71 2.42
C ALA A 5 3.86 -2.60 2.01
N VAL A 6 4.19 -1.57 1.24
CA VAL A 6 5.58 -1.29 0.82
C VAL A 6 6.25 -0.37 1.84
N TRP A 7 5.47 0.51 2.47
CA TRP A 7 5.92 1.47 3.47
C TRP A 7 5.14 1.28 4.78
N GLY A 8 5.71 1.76 5.90
CA GLY A 8 4.95 1.87 7.13
C GLY A 8 4.01 3.07 7.07
N PHE A 9 2.73 2.86 7.38
CA PHE A 9 1.73 3.94 7.40
C PHE A 9 0.68 3.71 8.49
N VAL A 10 -0.08 4.75 8.80
CA VAL A 10 -1.24 4.65 9.70
C VAL A 10 -2.50 4.72 8.84
N GLY A 11 -3.30 3.66 8.87
CA GLY A 11 -4.51 3.49 8.07
C GLY A 11 -5.73 3.08 8.88
N ASN A 12 -6.78 2.67 8.19
CA ASN A 12 -8.00 2.17 8.81
C ASN A 12 -7.88 0.65 9.02
N ALA A 13 -7.75 0.23 10.29
CA ALA A 13 -7.57 -1.16 10.68
C ALA A 13 -8.71 -2.06 10.20
N THR A 14 -9.96 -1.57 10.28
CA THR A 14 -11.15 -2.30 9.84
C THR A 14 -11.13 -2.57 8.34
N LEU A 15 -10.80 -1.55 7.53
CA LEU A 15 -10.72 -1.70 6.08
C LEU A 15 -9.53 -2.56 5.63
N LEU A 16 -8.51 -2.69 6.49
CA LEU A 16 -7.33 -3.53 6.25
C LEU A 16 -7.48 -4.96 6.75
N GLY A 17 -8.53 -5.27 7.52
CA GLY A 17 -8.61 -6.52 8.27
C GLY A 17 -7.46 -6.68 9.27
N ALA A 18 -6.95 -5.57 9.81
CA ALA A 18 -5.83 -5.55 10.75
C ALA A 18 -6.33 -5.30 12.18
N GLU A 19 -5.62 -5.84 13.16
CA GLU A 19 -5.89 -5.53 14.58
C GLU A 19 -5.42 -4.13 14.99
N SER A 20 -4.60 -3.48 14.14
CA SER A 20 -3.97 -2.21 14.44
C SER A 20 -4.04 -1.26 13.25
N THR A 21 -4.22 0.03 13.53
CA THR A 21 -4.18 1.09 12.53
C THR A 21 -2.77 1.35 12.01
N THR A 22 -1.74 0.92 12.75
CA THR A 22 -0.34 1.05 12.32
C THR A 22 0.07 -0.17 11.50
N VAL A 23 0.40 0.10 10.24
CA VAL A 23 0.89 -0.88 9.28
C VAL A 23 2.39 -0.76 9.15
N LYS A 24 3.08 -1.90 9.14
CA LYS A 24 4.53 -1.95 8.89
C LYS A 24 4.82 -2.27 7.43
N ALA A 25 5.94 -1.73 6.93
CA ALA A 25 6.46 -2.12 5.63
C ALA A 25 6.68 -3.64 5.56
N GLY A 26 6.27 -4.25 4.45
CA GLY A 26 6.34 -5.69 4.22
C GLY A 26 5.13 -6.49 4.72
N GLN A 27 4.19 -5.87 5.45
CA GLN A 27 3.02 -6.54 5.98
C GLN A 27 2.02 -6.88 4.85
N VAL A 28 1.56 -8.13 4.82
CA VAL A 28 0.58 -8.60 3.83
C VAL A 28 -0.80 -8.66 4.47
N PHE A 29 -1.79 -8.12 3.78
CA PHE A 29 -3.18 -8.11 4.18
C PHE A 29 -4.00 -8.85 3.12
N GLY A 30 -4.78 -9.85 3.54
CA GLY A 30 -5.64 -10.64 2.65
C GLY A 30 -7.10 -10.22 2.64
N GLU A 31 -7.53 -9.49 3.66
CA GLU A 31 -8.93 -9.12 3.90
C GLU A 31 -9.16 -7.62 3.71
N VAL A 32 -8.35 -6.98 2.85
CA VAL A 32 -8.49 -5.55 2.61
C VAL A 32 -9.66 -5.30 1.69
N ASP A 33 -10.47 -4.30 2.03
CA ASP A 33 -11.49 -3.76 1.15
C ASP A 33 -10.88 -3.32 -0.19
N ASP A 34 -11.51 -3.69 -1.31
CA ASP A 34 -10.99 -3.44 -2.65
C ASP A 34 -10.82 -1.94 -2.95
N GLU A 35 -11.76 -1.09 -2.53
CA GLU A 35 -11.69 0.36 -2.74
C GLU A 35 -10.55 0.98 -1.91
N TYR A 36 -10.40 0.52 -0.66
CA TYR A 36 -9.32 0.97 0.21
C TYR A 36 -7.95 0.52 -0.29
N ALA A 37 -7.83 -0.73 -0.73
CA ALA A 37 -6.60 -1.26 -1.30
C ALA A 37 -6.17 -0.52 -2.56
N HIS A 38 -7.08 -0.22 -3.50
CA HIS A 38 -6.79 0.62 -4.65
C HIS A 38 -6.31 2.02 -4.25
N THR A 39 -6.87 2.60 -3.19
CA THR A 39 -6.40 3.88 -2.64
C THR A 39 -4.97 3.80 -2.13
N LEU A 40 -4.62 2.73 -1.42
CA LEU A 40 -3.26 2.51 -0.91
C LEU A 40 -2.25 2.24 -2.03
N ILE A 41 -2.66 1.46 -3.05
CA ILE A 41 -1.85 1.19 -4.24
C ILE A 41 -1.64 2.45 -5.07
N GLY A 42 -2.70 3.23 -5.32
CA GLY A 42 -2.62 4.50 -6.04
C GLY A 42 -1.75 5.54 -5.33
N LYS A 43 -1.61 5.44 -4.01
CA LYS A 43 -0.69 6.26 -3.20
C LYS A 43 0.74 5.70 -3.14
N GLY A 44 0.98 4.50 -3.65
CA GLY A 44 2.27 3.81 -3.55
C GLY A 44 2.62 3.33 -2.13
N LEU A 45 1.63 3.23 -1.23
CA LEU A 45 1.82 2.72 0.13
C LEU A 45 1.72 1.19 0.20
N ALA A 46 1.00 0.59 -0.75
CA ALA A 46 0.84 -0.85 -0.88
C ALA A 46 0.95 -1.30 -2.34
N GLU A 47 1.17 -2.59 -2.55
CA GLU A 47 1.17 -3.26 -3.85
C GLU A 47 0.21 -4.43 -3.82
N GLU A 48 -0.52 -4.67 -4.91
CA GLU A 48 -1.32 -5.88 -5.05
C GLU A 48 -0.41 -7.11 -5.06
N VAL A 49 -0.80 -8.15 -4.33
CA VAL A 49 -0.10 -9.44 -4.36
C VAL A 49 -1.06 -10.53 -4.81
N ASP A 50 -0.54 -11.43 -5.64
CA ASP A 50 -1.24 -12.63 -6.04
C ASP A 50 -1.41 -13.61 -4.88
N ASP A 51 -2.25 -14.62 -5.13
CA ASP A 51 -2.47 -15.73 -4.18
C ASP A 51 -1.14 -16.45 -3.84
N ASP A 52 -0.23 -16.55 -4.83
CA ASP A 52 1.14 -17.07 -4.73
C ASP A 52 2.08 -16.17 -3.89
N GLY A 53 1.62 -15.01 -3.41
CA GLY A 53 2.43 -14.05 -2.64
C GLY A 53 3.41 -13.24 -3.49
N LYS A 54 3.34 -13.40 -4.81
CA LYS A 54 4.12 -12.60 -5.76
C LYS A 54 3.47 -11.24 -5.92
N THR A 55 4.26 -10.17 -5.82
CA THR A 55 3.79 -8.81 -6.11
C THR A 55 3.34 -8.76 -7.56
N LYS A 56 2.03 -8.59 -7.74
CA LYS A 56 1.44 -8.35 -9.04
C LYS A 56 1.77 -6.91 -9.34
N SER A 57 2.94 -6.71 -9.95
CA SER A 57 3.47 -5.39 -10.23
C SER A 57 2.63 -4.74 -11.32
N THR A 58 1.45 -4.27 -10.95
CA THR A 58 0.66 -3.28 -11.68
C THR A 58 1.27 -1.93 -11.40
N ALA A 59 2.54 -1.75 -11.78
CA ALA A 59 3.21 -0.47 -11.66
C ALA A 59 2.54 0.53 -12.60
N PRO A 60 1.84 1.59 -12.13
CA PRO A 60 1.92 2.83 -12.86
C PRO A 60 3.34 3.36 -12.64
N LYS A 61 4.14 3.38 -13.71
CA LYS A 61 5.33 4.24 -13.78
C LYS A 61 4.90 5.69 -13.58
N GLN A 62 4.83 6.18 -12.34
CA GLN A 62 4.82 7.59 -12.01
C GLN A 62 4.94 7.74 -10.50
N SER A 63 5.84 8.51 -9.91
CA SER A 63 7.04 9.18 -10.34
C SER A 63 7.78 9.44 -9.03
N LYS A 64 9.10 9.53 -9.12
CA LYS A 64 9.99 10.15 -8.11
C LYS A 64 9.22 11.07 -7.16
N SER A 65 9.41 10.83 -5.86
CA SER A 65 9.25 11.81 -4.81
C SER A 65 9.43 13.22 -5.36
N ALA A 66 8.36 14.02 -5.38
CA ALA A 66 8.53 15.46 -5.35
C ALA A 66 9.11 15.77 -3.96
N ALA A 67 10.43 15.61 -3.82
CA ALA A 67 11.17 16.36 -2.83
C ALA A 67 10.80 17.83 -3.06
N PRO A 68 10.35 18.58 -2.04
CA PRO A 68 10.24 20.01 -2.19
C PRO A 68 11.68 20.50 -2.41
N LYS A 69 12.04 20.81 -3.66
CA LYS A 69 13.23 21.61 -3.91
C LYS A 69 12.87 23.03 -3.49
N GLU A 70 13.05 23.31 -2.20
CA GLU A 70 13.48 24.64 -1.79
C GLU A 70 14.69 25.00 -2.65
N ASN A 71 14.58 26.08 -3.41
CA ASN A 71 15.75 26.76 -3.92
C ASN A 71 15.46 28.26 -3.84
N LYS A 72 15.97 28.84 -2.76
CA LYS A 72 16.56 30.18 -2.57
C LYS A 72 16.28 31.26 -3.62
#